data_AF-A0A1W2DAT2-F1
#
_entry.id   AF-A0A1W2DAT2-F1
#
_cell.length_a   1.000
_cell.length_b   1.000
_cell.length_c   1.000
_cell.angle_alpha   90.00
_cell.angle_beta   90.00
_cell.angle_gamma   90.00
#
_symmetry.space_group_name_H-M   'P 1'
#
loop_
_entity.id
_entity.type
_entity.pdbx_description
1 polymer ?
#
loop_
_entity_poly.entity_id
_entity_poly.type
_entity_poly.pdbx_seq_one_letter_code
_entity_poly.pdbx_strand_id
1 'polypeptide(L)'
;MLRTKNYSEETDVLEIENGLELNQEIRNIQQMWDAAIALQKAGAYDTEAMYKIYKNMNPKLTFQDIANVCSGVYADTYWSNIFMDPALLAKSLVQGLGLDLGTANTIAGIAISQWRGVLSRKNINDTGVIPTQGDYSQSIDIVCNQNTQLDTDQVIEQWNNQFWQMPQVGKNYIYARCANTNFLGEITTPQVQMFYSTGGFNQPPTAWTQCFTAKNGAAIGDVVLEGGKPGPLGAGIRGVSEAFMLNPTSTQHICVISAITSDFFAKNNPLKITLGNWNSSTYITHNGASAWHNFDPQIKTEDQLSFYNQDNTEEEFTFVARCKNVPIGSRIALKSDDPAVKFDSGIIVTTSTTQVIKISAILPGNYAGTLKVRFEDANGKLLTANAALEISMLWKLKQGHIHYVDAIKQLGAVETLRSLREVQLSMGSFTLTGGLPIKN
;
A
#
# COMPACT_ATOMS: atom_id res chain seq x y z
N MET A 1 56.00 7.00 14.07
CA MET A 1 55.70 8.27 14.76
C MET A 1 55.65 9.36 13.71
N LEU A 2 54.47 9.71 13.20
CA LEU A 2 54.07 11.03 12.67
C LEU A 2 52.66 10.89 12.07
N ARG A 3 51.76 11.70 12.61
CA ARG A 3 50.33 11.78 12.33
C ARG A 3 50.08 12.44 10.97
N THR A 4 49.07 11.95 10.28
CA THR A 4 48.18 12.79 9.47
C THR A 4 46.74 12.36 9.75
N LYS A 5 46.18 12.97 10.80
CA LYS A 5 44.73 13.26 10.85
C LYS A 5 44.51 14.41 9.87
N ASN A 6 43.55 14.27 8.97
CA ASN A 6 42.79 15.38 8.39
C ASN A 6 41.60 14.80 7.63
N TYR A 7 40.46 14.76 8.31
CA TYR A 7 39.13 14.99 7.74
C TYR A 7 38.29 15.54 8.90
N SER A 8 38.33 16.85 9.07
CA SER A 8 37.25 17.61 9.68
C SER A 8 36.49 18.24 8.53
N GLU A 9 35.45 17.56 8.03
CA GLU A 9 34.33 18.26 7.43
C GLU A 9 33.38 18.51 8.60
N GLU A 10 33.43 19.76 9.10
CA GLU A 10 32.35 20.31 9.91
C GLU A 10 31.06 20.14 9.10
N THR A 11 30.16 19.31 9.61
CA THR A 11 28.77 19.31 9.19
C THR A 11 28.20 20.61 9.75
N ASP A 12 28.15 21.65 8.92
CA ASP A 12 27.41 22.88 9.25
C ASP A 12 25.96 22.48 9.55
N VAL A 13 25.60 22.47 10.83
CA VAL A 13 24.23 22.27 11.28
C VAL A 13 23.50 23.61 11.10
N LEU A 14 22.40 23.61 10.34
CA LEU A 14 21.53 24.78 10.20
C LEU A 14 20.96 25.16 11.58
N GLU A 15 21.41 26.28 12.14
CA GLU A 15 20.90 26.79 13.42
C GLU A 15 19.62 27.61 13.22
N ILE A 16 18.59 27.31 14.02
CA ILE A 16 17.36 28.10 14.12
C ILE A 16 17.45 28.94 15.40
N GLU A 17 17.49 30.28 15.27
CA GLU A 17 17.44 31.18 16.41
C GLU A 17 16.01 31.36 16.96
N ASN A 18 15.91 31.79 18.23
CA ASN A 18 14.65 32.10 18.93
C ASN A 18 13.83 33.12 18.13
N GLY A 19 12.94 32.64 17.26
CA GLY A 19 12.28 33.44 16.23
C GLY A 19 12.12 32.76 14.85
N LEU A 20 12.48 31.48 14.71
CA LEU A 20 12.29 30.65 13.50
C LEU A 20 13.03 31.13 12.23
N GLU A 21 14.08 31.95 12.33
CA GLU A 21 14.85 32.36 11.15
C GLU A 21 15.94 31.33 10.80
N LEU A 22 16.11 31.06 9.50
CA LEU A 22 17.22 30.25 8.96
C LEU A 22 18.39 31.21 8.67
N ASN A 23 19.53 31.00 9.34
CA ASN A 23 20.67 31.91 9.27
C ASN A 23 21.73 31.53 8.22
N GLN A 24 21.46 30.54 7.36
CA GLN A 24 22.42 30.03 6.37
C GLN A 24 21.77 29.70 5.02
N GLU A 25 22.53 29.92 3.95
CA GLU A 25 22.15 29.57 2.57
C GLU A 25 22.01 28.05 2.38
N ILE A 26 20.90 27.61 1.79
CA ILE A 26 20.62 26.22 1.40
C ILE A 26 21.18 25.98 -0.01
N ARG A 27 22.25 25.19 -0.10
CA ARG A 27 23.02 24.97 -1.34
C ARG A 27 22.72 23.68 -2.06
N ASN A 28 22.14 22.70 -1.38
CA ASN A 28 21.82 21.40 -1.95
C ASN A 28 20.50 20.83 -1.39
N ILE A 29 20.05 19.71 -1.95
CA ILE A 29 18.78 19.08 -1.56
C ILE A 29 18.79 18.56 -0.11
N GLN A 30 19.92 18.05 0.39
CA GLN A 30 20.03 17.55 1.77
C GLN A 30 19.79 18.69 2.77
N GLN A 31 20.46 19.84 2.58
CA GLN A 31 20.27 21.02 3.42
C GLN A 31 18.82 21.53 3.36
N MET A 32 18.12 21.37 2.23
CA MET A 32 16.71 21.71 2.14
C MET A 32 15.83 20.79 3.00
N TRP A 33 16.11 19.49 3.00
CA TRP A 33 15.45 18.53 3.91
C TRP A 33 15.71 18.86 5.37
N ASP A 34 16.97 19.09 5.73
CA ASP A 34 17.37 19.42 7.09
C ASP A 34 16.66 20.69 7.58
N ALA A 35 16.62 21.74 6.73
CA ALA A 35 15.88 22.97 7.01
C ALA A 35 14.38 22.72 7.23
N ALA A 36 13.73 21.98 6.33
CA ALA A 36 12.31 21.68 6.43
C ALA A 36 11.97 20.89 7.69
N ILE A 37 12.77 19.88 8.02
CA ILE A 37 12.61 19.06 9.24
C ILE A 37 12.77 19.92 10.49
N ALA A 38 13.80 20.77 10.53
CA ALA A 38 14.04 21.64 11.67
C ALA A 38 12.89 22.64 11.88
N LEU A 39 12.39 23.24 10.79
CA LEU A 39 11.24 24.14 10.82
C LEU A 39 9.95 23.43 11.28
N GLN A 40 9.69 22.21 10.78
CA GLN A 40 8.53 21.41 11.19
C GLN A 40 8.58 21.10 12.68
N LYS A 41 9.75 20.68 13.19
CA LYS A 41 9.96 20.37 14.61
C LYS A 41 9.80 21.60 15.49
N ALA A 42 10.15 22.77 14.97
CA ALA A 42 9.93 24.05 15.64
C ALA A 42 8.48 24.57 15.53
N GLY A 43 7.59 23.83 14.86
CA GLY A 43 6.15 24.12 14.77
C GLY A 43 5.76 25.09 13.66
N ALA A 44 6.66 25.38 12.71
CA ALA A 44 6.32 26.21 11.56
C ALA A 44 5.26 25.54 10.69
N TYR A 45 4.37 26.34 10.10
CA TYR A 45 3.45 25.84 9.07
C TYR A 45 4.22 25.58 7.76
N ASP A 46 3.69 24.68 6.94
CA ASP A 46 4.27 24.31 5.65
C ASP A 46 4.54 25.52 4.73
N THR A 47 3.59 26.45 4.63
CA THR A 47 3.72 27.68 3.82
C THR A 47 4.80 28.63 4.32
N GLU A 48 4.94 28.77 5.64
CA GLU A 48 6.01 29.55 6.26
C GLU A 48 7.37 28.89 6.00
N ALA A 49 7.44 27.56 6.15
CA ALA A 49 8.66 26.82 5.89
C ALA A 49 9.09 26.91 4.43
N MET A 50 8.15 26.77 3.47
CA MET A 50 8.40 26.98 2.04
C MET A 50 9.00 28.35 1.76
N TYR A 51 8.41 29.41 2.32
CA TYR A 51 8.90 30.78 2.14
C TYR A 51 10.31 30.97 2.71
N LYS A 52 10.58 30.46 3.92
CA LYS A 52 11.89 30.57 4.58
C LYS A 52 12.97 29.78 3.84
N ILE A 53 12.64 28.59 3.37
CA ILE A 53 13.53 27.79 2.51
C ILE A 53 13.82 28.56 1.23
N TYR A 54 12.79 29.04 0.53
CA TYR A 54 12.94 29.78 -0.72
C TYR A 54 13.84 31.01 -0.58
N LYS A 55 13.68 31.79 0.49
CA LYS A 55 14.51 32.98 0.76
C LYS A 55 16.00 32.67 0.93
N ASN A 56 16.32 31.49 1.44
CA ASN A 56 17.68 31.06 1.71
C ASN A 56 18.21 30.09 0.64
N MET A 57 17.41 29.76 -0.37
CA MET A 57 17.72 28.73 -1.37
C MET A 57 18.68 29.26 -2.44
N ASN A 58 19.71 28.48 -2.74
CA ASN A 58 20.62 28.73 -3.86
C ASN A 58 19.86 28.64 -5.21
N PRO A 59 20.13 29.52 -6.19
CA PRO A 59 19.41 29.55 -7.47
C PRO A 59 19.48 28.27 -8.33
N LYS A 60 20.36 27.31 -8.01
CA LYS A 60 20.43 26.01 -8.69
C LYS A 60 19.33 25.04 -8.26
N LEU A 61 18.71 25.26 -7.10
CA LEU A 61 17.57 24.50 -6.61
C LEU A 61 16.27 25.09 -7.16
N THR A 62 15.22 24.28 -7.19
CA THR A 62 13.98 24.61 -7.90
C THR A 62 12.76 24.58 -6.97
N PHE A 63 11.66 25.17 -7.43
CA PHE A 63 10.37 25.02 -6.74
C PHE A 63 9.89 23.56 -6.68
N GLN A 64 10.30 22.72 -7.64
CA GLN A 64 10.04 21.29 -7.58
C GLN A 64 10.76 20.63 -6.41
N ASP A 65 11.98 21.06 -6.09
CA ASP A 65 12.73 20.55 -4.94
C ASP A 65 12.02 20.90 -3.63
N ILE A 66 11.55 22.14 -3.48
CA ILE A 66 10.75 22.56 -2.30
C ILE A 66 9.50 21.70 -2.17
N ALA A 67 8.77 21.48 -3.26
CA ALA A 67 7.57 20.65 -3.27
C ALA A 67 7.86 19.20 -2.89
N ASN A 68 8.97 18.63 -3.41
CA ASN A 68 9.41 17.28 -3.09
C ASN A 68 9.75 17.13 -1.60
N VAL A 69 10.45 18.09 -1.01
CA VAL A 69 10.79 18.08 0.42
C VAL A 69 9.53 18.22 1.27
N CYS A 70 8.70 19.23 0.97
CA CYS A 70 7.53 19.52 1.77
C CYS A 70 6.50 18.40 1.72
N SER A 71 6.32 17.71 0.57
CA SER A 71 5.39 16.59 0.47
C SER A 71 5.74 15.42 1.38
N GLY A 72 7.02 15.25 1.74
CA GLY A 72 7.46 14.27 2.74
C GLY A 72 7.44 14.80 4.17
N VAL A 73 8.01 15.97 4.45
CA VAL A 73 8.13 16.51 5.82
C VAL A 73 6.79 16.94 6.41
N TYR A 74 5.90 17.48 5.58
CA TYR A 74 4.56 17.94 5.97
C TYR A 74 3.47 17.01 5.43
N ALA A 75 3.75 15.72 5.32
CA ALA A 75 2.86 14.73 4.70
C ALA A 75 1.42 14.78 5.29
N ASP A 76 1.31 14.90 6.62
CA ASP A 76 0.02 15.02 7.31
C ASP A 76 -0.80 16.27 6.93
N THR A 77 -0.17 17.33 6.41
CA THR A 77 -0.88 18.51 5.90
C THR A 77 -1.60 18.20 4.59
N TYR A 78 -1.02 17.33 3.77
CA TYR A 78 -1.54 16.97 2.45
C TYR A 78 -2.33 15.67 2.44
N TRP A 79 -2.33 14.92 3.54
CA TRP A 79 -3.08 13.68 3.67
C TRP A 79 -4.58 13.90 3.86
N SER A 80 -5.39 13.43 2.92
CA SER A 80 -6.86 13.54 2.92
C SER A 80 -7.58 12.42 3.72
N ASN A 81 -6.83 11.60 4.46
CA ASN A 81 -7.22 10.31 5.03
C ASN A 81 -7.22 9.13 4.05
N ILE A 82 -7.19 9.38 2.74
CA ILE A 82 -7.19 8.33 1.71
C ILE A 82 -6.01 8.44 0.72
N PHE A 83 -5.51 9.63 0.44
CA PHE A 83 -4.29 9.84 -0.36
C PHE A 83 -3.65 11.19 -0.04
N MET A 84 -2.41 11.40 -0.47
CA MET A 84 -1.77 12.71 -0.48
C MET A 84 -2.40 13.57 -1.59
N ASP A 85 -3.12 14.64 -1.24
CA ASP A 85 -3.85 15.46 -2.19
C ASP A 85 -2.97 16.55 -2.82
N PRO A 86 -2.70 16.49 -4.15
CA PRO A 86 -1.90 17.50 -4.83
C PRO A 86 -2.54 18.88 -4.87
N ALA A 87 -3.86 18.99 -4.75
CA ALA A 87 -4.52 20.29 -4.66
C ALA A 87 -4.18 21.02 -3.35
N LEU A 88 -3.99 20.28 -2.25
CA LEU A 88 -3.57 20.86 -0.97
C LEU A 88 -2.14 21.39 -1.07
N LEU A 89 -1.21 20.59 -1.62
CA LEU A 89 0.17 21.03 -1.83
C LEU A 89 0.25 22.20 -2.83
N ALA A 90 -0.51 22.17 -3.93
CA ALA A 90 -0.56 23.27 -4.89
C ALA A 90 -1.02 24.57 -4.23
N LYS A 91 -2.03 24.52 -3.36
CA LYS A 91 -2.48 25.68 -2.58
C LYS A 91 -1.37 26.22 -1.68
N SER A 92 -0.64 25.36 -1.00
CA SER A 92 0.50 25.77 -0.16
C SER A 92 1.63 26.39 -0.98
N LEU A 93 1.92 25.86 -2.17
CA LEU A 93 2.91 26.44 -3.09
C LEU A 93 2.50 27.84 -3.58
N VAL A 94 1.23 28.05 -3.92
CA VAL A 94 0.71 29.39 -4.28
C VAL A 94 0.88 30.36 -3.11
N GLN A 95 0.52 29.94 -1.89
CA GLN A 95 0.55 30.79 -0.71
C GLN A 95 1.97 31.10 -0.21
N GLY A 96 2.83 30.08 -0.12
CA GLY A 96 4.19 30.22 0.42
C GLY A 96 5.19 30.80 -0.58
N LEU A 97 5.00 30.58 -1.88
CA LEU A 97 5.98 30.93 -2.93
C LEU A 97 5.45 31.92 -3.97
N GLY A 98 4.14 32.24 -3.96
CA GLY A 98 3.56 33.17 -4.93
C GLY A 98 3.46 32.63 -6.36
N LEU A 99 3.45 31.30 -6.55
CA LEU A 99 3.31 30.68 -7.87
C LEU A 99 1.89 30.89 -8.43
N ASP A 100 1.75 30.88 -9.75
CA ASP A 100 0.44 30.74 -10.36
C ASP A 100 -0.10 29.31 -10.16
N LEU A 101 -1.43 29.19 -10.14
CA LEU A 101 -2.10 27.94 -9.82
C LEU A 101 -1.80 26.82 -10.84
N GLY A 102 -1.60 27.14 -12.11
CA GLY A 102 -1.31 26.13 -13.14
C GLY A 102 0.06 25.47 -12.92
N THR A 103 1.08 26.30 -12.67
CA THR A 103 2.43 25.85 -12.32
C THR A 103 2.44 25.06 -11.01
N ALA A 104 1.76 25.58 -9.97
CA ALA A 104 1.67 24.92 -8.67
C ALA A 104 1.03 23.52 -8.75
N ASN A 105 -0.05 23.37 -9.54
CA ASN A 105 -0.68 22.07 -9.78
C ASN A 105 0.26 21.07 -10.46
N THR A 106 1.05 21.52 -11.43
CA THR A 106 2.00 20.66 -12.15
C THR A 106 3.08 20.16 -11.19
N ILE A 107 3.68 21.08 -10.43
CA ILE A 107 4.75 20.77 -9.47
C ILE A 107 4.24 19.85 -8.35
N ALA A 108 3.06 20.13 -7.80
CA ALA A 108 2.45 19.33 -6.75
C ALA A 108 2.13 17.92 -7.23
N GLY A 109 1.59 17.78 -8.45
CA GLY A 109 1.31 16.48 -9.05
C GLY A 109 2.56 15.61 -9.21
N ILE A 110 3.67 16.19 -9.68
CA ILE A 110 4.97 15.51 -9.79
C ILE A 110 5.53 15.15 -8.41
N ALA A 111 5.40 16.05 -7.44
CA ALA A 111 5.89 15.78 -6.09
C ALA A 111 5.12 14.61 -5.46
N ILE A 112 3.80 14.57 -5.56
CA ILE A 112 2.97 13.54 -4.91
C ILE A 112 2.97 12.19 -5.64
N SER A 113 3.33 12.15 -6.93
CA SER A 113 3.45 10.88 -7.66
C SER A 113 4.56 9.95 -7.15
N GLN A 114 5.32 10.37 -6.14
CA GLN A 114 6.36 9.58 -5.48
C GLN A 114 6.20 9.67 -3.94
N TRP A 115 6.06 8.52 -3.29
CA TRP A 115 6.01 8.40 -1.85
C TRP A 115 7.35 8.78 -1.20
N ARG A 116 7.30 9.70 -0.24
CA ARG A 116 8.47 10.20 0.52
C ARG A 116 8.24 10.05 2.02
N GLY A 117 8.34 8.81 2.48
CA GLY A 117 8.24 8.44 3.87
C GLY A 117 8.67 7.00 4.06
N VAL A 118 8.19 6.36 5.12
CA VAL A 118 8.39 4.93 5.31
C VAL A 118 7.60 4.17 4.24
N LEU A 119 8.29 3.39 3.41
CA LEU A 119 7.70 2.57 2.36
C LEU A 119 7.58 1.12 2.84
N SER A 120 6.38 0.55 2.74
CA SER A 120 6.17 -0.89 2.74
C SER A 120 5.63 -1.29 1.37
N ARG A 121 6.33 -2.18 0.67
CA ARG A 121 6.07 -2.46 -0.74
C ARG A 121 4.80 -3.28 -0.90
N LYS A 122 3.95 -2.91 -1.86
CA LYS A 122 2.73 -3.69 -2.17
C LYS A 122 2.99 -4.88 -3.08
N ASN A 123 4.10 -4.86 -3.81
CA ASN A 123 4.68 -5.99 -4.55
C ASN A 123 6.20 -5.80 -4.69
N ILE A 124 6.90 -6.80 -5.22
CA ILE A 124 8.37 -6.79 -5.32
C ILE A 124 8.95 -5.62 -6.13
N ASN A 125 8.17 -5.07 -7.06
CA ASN A 125 8.59 -3.97 -7.95
C ASN A 125 8.15 -2.59 -7.43
N ASP A 126 7.49 -2.51 -6.29
CA ASP A 126 7.02 -1.24 -5.73
C ASP A 126 8.22 -0.42 -5.22
N THR A 127 8.44 0.73 -5.86
CA THR A 127 9.47 1.71 -5.53
C THR A 127 8.89 2.97 -4.87
N GLY A 128 7.60 2.95 -4.52
CA GLY A 128 6.88 4.10 -3.96
C GLY A 128 6.27 5.02 -5.01
N VAL A 129 6.20 4.64 -6.28
CA VAL A 129 5.44 5.39 -7.29
C VAL A 129 3.95 5.33 -6.94
N ILE A 130 3.28 6.47 -7.02
CA ILE A 130 1.87 6.65 -6.68
C ILE A 130 1.07 7.10 -7.92
N PRO A 131 -0.05 6.43 -8.27
CA PRO A 131 -0.55 5.20 -7.68
C PRO A 131 0.39 4.01 -7.93
N THR A 132 0.46 3.08 -6.97
CA THR A 132 1.25 1.86 -7.09
C THR A 132 0.74 1.02 -8.27
N GLN A 133 1.67 0.50 -9.06
CA GLN A 133 1.39 -0.34 -10.23
C GLN A 133 1.46 -1.83 -9.88
N GLY A 134 0.72 -2.66 -10.62
CA GLY A 134 0.70 -4.12 -10.44
C GLY A 134 -0.23 -4.60 -9.33
N ASP A 135 0.03 -5.81 -8.82
CA ASP A 135 -0.76 -6.43 -7.74
C ASP A 135 -0.41 -5.75 -6.41
N TYR A 136 -1.40 -5.21 -5.72
CA TYR A 136 -1.19 -4.49 -4.46
C TYR A 136 -1.54 -5.30 -3.19
N SER A 137 -1.99 -6.55 -3.38
CA SER A 137 -2.30 -7.51 -2.32
C SER A 137 -1.28 -8.67 -2.21
N GLN A 138 -0.12 -8.51 -2.86
CA GLN A 138 0.97 -9.49 -2.87
C GLN A 138 2.24 -8.92 -2.22
N SER A 139 2.07 -8.13 -1.17
CA SER A 139 3.19 -7.48 -0.49
C SER A 139 4.17 -8.53 0.01
N ILE A 140 5.40 -8.51 -0.48
CA ILE A 140 6.44 -9.35 0.09
C ILE A 140 6.86 -8.85 1.47
N ASP A 141 6.54 -7.60 1.81
CA ASP A 141 6.94 -6.97 3.06
C ASP A 141 6.10 -7.36 4.27
N ILE A 142 5.00 -8.08 4.06
CA ILE A 142 4.33 -8.80 5.15
C ILE A 142 4.89 -10.22 5.19
N VAL A 143 5.56 -10.52 6.29
CA VAL A 143 6.29 -11.77 6.51
C VAL A 143 5.53 -12.59 7.54
N CYS A 144 5.33 -13.90 7.28
CA CYS A 144 4.73 -14.84 8.23
C CYS A 144 5.68 -16.02 8.47
N ASN A 145 5.82 -16.45 9.72
CA ASN A 145 6.70 -17.55 10.10
C ASN A 145 6.08 -18.54 11.11
N GLN A 146 4.79 -18.84 10.96
CA GLN A 146 4.12 -19.87 11.79
C GLN A 146 4.43 -19.71 13.28
N ASN A 147 4.61 -20.78 14.04
CA ASN A 147 4.84 -20.73 15.49
C ASN A 147 6.29 -20.43 15.90
N THR A 148 7.19 -20.14 14.96
CA THR A 148 8.58 -19.80 15.29
C THR A 148 8.80 -18.31 15.10
N GLN A 149 9.31 -17.63 16.12
CA GLN A 149 9.68 -16.24 15.97
C GLN A 149 10.99 -16.16 15.17
N LEU A 150 11.02 -15.32 14.13
CA LEU A 150 12.24 -14.96 13.42
C LEU A 150 13.02 -13.90 14.17
N ASP A 151 14.34 -13.96 14.02
CA ASP A 151 15.24 -12.85 14.34
C ASP A 151 14.99 -11.70 13.35
N THR A 152 14.97 -10.47 13.86
CA THR A 152 14.65 -9.28 13.07
C THR A 152 15.74 -8.99 12.04
N ASP A 153 17.00 -9.27 12.38
CA ASP A 153 18.14 -9.13 11.46
C ASP A 153 17.96 -10.06 10.26
N GLN A 154 17.55 -11.32 10.50
CA GLN A 154 17.24 -12.27 9.43
C GLN A 154 16.14 -11.75 8.49
N VAL A 155 15.09 -11.10 9.02
CA VAL A 155 13.99 -10.57 8.21
C VAL A 155 14.45 -9.38 7.36
N ILE A 156 15.36 -8.55 7.87
CA ILE A 156 15.94 -7.40 7.16
C ILE A 156 16.91 -7.87 6.07
N GLU A 157 17.85 -8.76 6.39
CA GLU A 157 18.86 -9.28 5.46
C GLU A 157 18.21 -10.00 4.28
N GLN A 158 17.16 -10.78 4.54
CA GLN A 158 16.41 -11.51 3.51
C GLN A 158 15.30 -10.66 2.86
N TRP A 159 15.62 -9.41 2.56
CA TRP A 159 14.69 -8.37 2.10
C TRP A 159 13.81 -8.74 0.89
N ASN A 160 14.29 -9.58 -0.02
CA ASN A 160 13.54 -9.98 -1.21
C ASN A 160 13.00 -11.41 -1.12
N ASN A 161 13.31 -12.12 -0.03
CA ASN A 161 12.80 -13.47 0.16
C ASN A 161 11.37 -13.40 0.70
N GLN A 162 10.59 -14.39 0.29
CA GLN A 162 9.31 -14.69 0.91
C GLN A 162 9.55 -15.76 1.97
N PHE A 163 9.18 -15.48 3.21
CA PHE A 163 9.12 -16.49 4.26
C PHE A 163 7.75 -17.15 4.23
N TRP A 164 7.71 -18.44 4.58
CA TRP A 164 6.53 -19.31 4.70
C TRP A 164 5.19 -18.68 4.30
N GLN A 165 4.72 -19.04 3.10
CA GLN A 165 3.53 -18.46 2.46
C GLN A 165 2.20 -18.94 3.06
N MET A 166 2.22 -19.82 4.07
CA MET A 166 1.00 -20.40 4.65
C MET A 166 1.00 -20.29 6.17
N PRO A 167 0.18 -19.40 6.74
CA PRO A 167 -0.17 -19.40 8.15
C PRO A 167 -0.79 -20.75 8.54
N GLN A 168 -0.49 -21.23 9.74
CA GLN A 168 -1.17 -22.39 10.31
C GLN A 168 -2.41 -21.95 11.12
N VAL A 169 -3.35 -22.86 11.35
CA VAL A 169 -4.40 -22.62 12.34
C VAL A 169 -3.76 -22.42 13.70
N GLY A 170 -4.22 -21.42 14.44
CA GLY A 170 -3.61 -21.08 15.72
C GLY A 170 -2.46 -20.08 15.57
N LYS A 171 -1.44 -20.23 16.41
CA LYS A 171 -0.36 -19.25 16.56
C LYS A 171 0.53 -19.10 15.32
N ASN A 172 0.64 -17.86 14.86
CA ASN A 172 1.60 -17.40 13.86
C ASN A 172 2.32 -16.13 14.32
N TYR A 173 3.59 -15.97 13.95
CA TYR A 173 4.33 -14.71 14.05
C TYR A 173 4.33 -14.03 12.69
N ILE A 174 3.93 -12.76 12.67
CA ILE A 174 3.94 -11.92 11.48
C ILE A 174 4.74 -10.64 11.71
N TYR A 175 5.26 -10.07 10.63
CA TYR A 175 6.10 -8.88 10.64
C TYR A 175 5.75 -7.98 9.45
N ALA A 176 5.98 -6.69 9.58
CA ALA A 176 5.97 -5.74 8.46
C ALA A 176 7.38 -5.19 8.23
N ARG A 177 7.93 -5.45 7.04
CA ARG A 177 9.15 -4.81 6.55
C ARG A 177 8.85 -3.43 6.01
N CYS A 178 9.82 -2.55 6.13
CA CYS A 178 9.75 -1.21 5.57
C CYS A 178 11.13 -0.62 5.30
N ALA A 179 11.18 0.44 4.50
CA ALA A 179 12.41 1.16 4.19
C ALA A 179 12.13 2.65 4.01
N ASN A 180 13.12 3.48 4.30
CA ASN A 180 13.12 4.87 3.85
C ASN A 180 13.83 4.93 2.48
N THR A 181 13.06 5.10 1.41
CA THR A 181 13.63 5.11 0.04
C THR A 181 13.82 6.50 -0.55
N ASN A 182 13.00 7.49 -0.14
CA ASN A 182 12.94 8.80 -0.80
C ASN A 182 12.89 9.99 0.18
N PHE A 183 13.05 9.77 1.48
CA PHE A 183 13.08 10.83 2.49
C PHE A 183 14.53 11.07 2.91
N LEU A 184 15.12 12.20 2.51
CA LEU A 184 16.54 12.51 2.79
C LEU A 184 16.72 13.15 4.17
N GLY A 185 16.25 12.45 5.18
CA GLY A 185 16.41 12.80 6.59
C GLY A 185 16.20 11.55 7.44
N GLU A 186 16.16 11.74 8.76
CA GLU A 186 15.92 10.64 9.69
C GLU A 186 14.44 10.60 10.10
N ILE A 187 13.78 9.48 9.81
CA ILE A 187 12.45 9.17 10.34
C ILE A 187 12.65 8.48 11.69
N THR A 188 12.33 9.16 12.78
CA THR A 188 12.83 8.77 14.12
C THR A 188 11.93 7.80 14.87
N THR A 189 10.63 7.83 14.58
CA THR A 189 9.61 7.06 15.32
C THR A 189 8.65 6.29 14.40
N PRO A 190 9.16 5.47 13.46
CA PRO A 190 8.31 4.60 12.66
C PRO A 190 7.60 3.54 13.54
N GLN A 191 6.28 3.44 13.41
CA GLN A 191 5.43 2.53 14.17
C GLN A 191 4.47 1.78 13.27
N VAL A 192 4.19 0.52 13.58
CA VAL A 192 3.37 -0.38 12.76
C VAL A 192 2.12 -0.79 13.52
N GLN A 193 0.99 -0.80 12.81
CA GLN A 193 -0.21 -1.54 13.18
C GLN A 193 -0.42 -2.68 12.19
N MET A 194 -0.79 -3.86 12.69
CA MET A 194 -1.11 -5.00 11.84
C MET A 194 -2.54 -5.47 12.07
N PHE A 195 -3.22 -5.84 10.99
CA PHE A 195 -4.56 -6.38 11.00
C PHE A 195 -4.63 -7.64 10.13
N TYR A 196 -5.65 -8.46 10.35
CA TYR A 196 -6.03 -9.49 9.37
C TYR A 196 -7.54 -9.50 9.15
N SER A 197 -7.96 -10.03 8.02
CA SER A 197 -9.35 -10.19 7.65
C SER A 197 -9.55 -11.51 6.90
N THR A 198 -10.80 -11.90 6.62
CA THR A 198 -11.09 -13.06 5.76
C THR A 198 -10.54 -12.82 4.35
N GLY A 199 -10.45 -13.85 3.52
CA GLY A 199 -10.14 -13.65 2.09
C GLY A 199 -11.28 -12.97 1.37
N GLY A 200 -10.96 -12.01 0.49
CA GLY A 200 -11.98 -11.29 -0.25
C GLY A 200 -11.67 -9.84 -0.62
N PHE A 201 -12.50 -9.28 -1.48
CA PHE A 201 -12.29 -8.00 -2.15
C PHE A 201 -12.90 -6.82 -1.39
N ASN A 202 -12.27 -5.66 -1.48
CA ASN A 202 -12.83 -4.39 -1.00
C ASN A 202 -13.33 -4.40 0.45
N GLN A 203 -12.64 -5.08 1.36
CA GLN A 203 -13.14 -5.24 2.73
C GLN A 203 -13.03 -3.95 3.53
N PRO A 204 -14.11 -3.50 4.18
CA PRO A 204 -14.07 -2.29 4.98
C PRO A 204 -13.18 -2.49 6.22
N PRO A 205 -12.50 -1.43 6.71
CA PRO A 205 -11.69 -1.50 7.93
C PRO A 205 -12.44 -2.04 9.16
N THR A 206 -13.76 -1.87 9.21
CA THR A 206 -14.63 -2.42 10.26
C THR A 206 -14.71 -3.94 10.29
N ALA A 207 -14.31 -4.63 9.22
CA ALA A 207 -14.24 -6.08 9.15
C ALA A 207 -12.87 -6.64 9.57
N TRP A 208 -11.89 -5.79 9.85
CA TRP A 208 -10.53 -6.21 10.16
C TRP A 208 -10.37 -6.53 11.65
N THR A 209 -9.55 -7.52 11.93
CA THR A 209 -9.18 -7.93 13.29
C THR A 209 -7.76 -7.42 13.59
N GLN A 210 -7.61 -6.67 14.68
CA GLN A 210 -6.31 -6.17 15.14
C GLN A 210 -5.40 -7.34 15.57
N CYS A 211 -4.17 -7.35 15.06
CA CYS A 211 -3.08 -8.18 15.56
C CYS A 211 -2.32 -7.41 16.66
N PHE A 212 -1.83 -8.10 17.67
CA PHE A 212 -1.09 -7.50 18.78
C PHE A 212 0.36 -7.96 18.80
N THR A 213 1.27 -7.11 19.26
CA THR A 213 2.70 -7.45 19.39
C THR A 213 2.89 -8.66 20.32
N ALA A 214 3.82 -9.55 19.98
CA ALA A 214 4.09 -10.76 20.75
C ALA A 214 4.75 -10.47 22.11
N LYS A 215 5.50 -9.37 22.21
CA LYS A 215 6.30 -9.01 23.38
C LYS A 215 5.45 -8.49 24.54
N ASN A 216 4.48 -7.62 24.27
CA ASN A 216 3.70 -6.93 25.30
C ASN A 216 2.19 -6.81 24.97
N GLY A 217 1.71 -7.41 23.87
CA GLY A 217 0.29 -7.36 23.50
C GLY A 217 -0.20 -5.98 23.09
N ALA A 218 0.69 -5.11 22.61
CA ALA A 218 0.34 -3.77 22.14
C ALA A 218 -0.28 -3.81 20.73
N ALA A 219 -1.21 -2.90 20.44
CA ALA A 219 -1.80 -2.76 19.10
C ALA A 219 -0.86 -2.06 18.09
N ILE A 220 0.16 -1.37 18.62
CA ILE A 220 1.17 -0.62 17.88
C ILE A 220 2.52 -1.20 18.28
N GLY A 221 3.37 -1.51 17.30
CA GLY A 221 4.72 -2.03 17.49
C GLY A 221 5.76 -1.11 16.87
N ASP A 222 6.95 -1.08 17.46
CA ASP A 222 8.05 -0.28 16.93
C ASP A 222 8.70 -0.97 15.72
N VAL A 223 9.25 -0.17 14.81
CA VAL A 223 10.20 -0.69 13.81
C VAL A 223 11.58 -0.78 14.44
N VAL A 224 12.21 -1.94 14.29
CA VAL A 224 13.59 -2.21 14.67
C VAL A 224 14.49 -2.28 13.43
N LEU A 225 15.76 -1.96 13.64
CA LEU A 225 16.82 -2.02 12.65
C LEU A 225 17.71 -3.25 12.87
N GLU A 226 18.73 -3.41 12.03
CA GLU A 226 19.79 -4.40 12.25
C GLU A 226 20.42 -4.24 13.64
N GLY A 227 20.65 -5.35 14.33
CA GLY A 227 21.02 -5.41 15.74
C GLY A 227 19.82 -5.43 16.70
N GLY A 228 18.60 -5.58 16.18
CA GLY A 228 17.37 -5.83 16.94
C GLY A 228 16.90 -4.69 17.85
N LYS A 229 17.22 -3.43 17.51
CA LYS A 229 16.87 -2.25 18.31
C LYS A 229 16.08 -1.21 17.50
N PRO A 230 15.10 -0.52 18.11
CA PRO A 230 14.49 0.65 17.51
C PRO A 230 15.55 1.73 17.23
N GLY A 231 15.38 2.45 16.13
CA GLY A 231 16.29 3.52 15.73
C GLY A 231 15.77 4.28 14.51
N PRO A 232 16.43 5.40 14.15
CA PRO A 232 16.01 6.23 13.03
C PRO A 232 16.19 5.52 11.68
N LEU A 233 15.18 5.60 10.82
CA LEU A 233 15.28 5.18 9.42
C LEU A 233 15.85 6.32 8.58
N GLY A 234 17.19 6.34 8.46
CA GLY A 234 17.89 7.19 7.49
C GLY A 234 17.64 6.76 6.03
N ALA A 235 18.05 7.59 5.08
CA ALA A 235 17.87 7.30 3.66
C ALA A 235 18.53 5.96 3.26
N GLY A 236 17.77 5.10 2.59
CA GLY A 236 18.18 3.76 2.16
C GLY A 236 18.13 2.68 3.25
N ILE A 237 17.90 3.06 4.52
CA ILE A 237 17.86 2.11 5.63
C ILE A 237 16.55 1.32 5.60
N ARG A 238 16.68 0.03 5.89
CA ARG A 238 15.59 -0.93 6.03
C ARG A 238 15.32 -1.21 7.50
N GLY A 239 14.07 -1.51 7.81
CA GLY A 239 13.64 -1.95 9.12
C GLY A 239 12.54 -2.98 9.02
N VAL A 240 12.23 -3.57 10.16
CA VAL A 240 11.13 -4.51 10.33
C VAL A 240 10.41 -4.21 11.64
N SER A 241 9.11 -4.39 11.69
CA SER A 241 8.37 -4.30 12.95
C SER A 241 8.89 -5.32 13.98
N GLU A 242 8.66 -5.06 15.26
CA GLU A 242 8.58 -6.14 16.24
C GLU A 242 7.56 -7.20 15.77
N ALA A 243 7.67 -8.43 16.30
CA ALA A 243 6.78 -9.52 15.92
C ALA A 243 5.35 -9.27 16.41
N PHE A 244 4.36 -9.49 15.54
CA PHE A 244 2.94 -9.53 15.88
C PHE A 244 2.41 -10.95 15.88
N MET A 245 1.35 -11.17 16.64
CA MET A 245 0.65 -12.43 16.76
C MET A 245 -0.55 -12.48 15.82
N LEU A 246 -0.59 -13.50 14.97
CA LEU A 246 -1.70 -13.84 14.10
C LEU A 246 -2.28 -15.18 14.54
N ASN A 247 -3.60 -15.25 14.74
CA ASN A 247 -4.27 -16.44 15.30
C ASN A 247 -5.52 -16.85 14.50
N PRO A 248 -5.39 -17.24 13.22
CA PRO A 248 -6.52 -17.64 12.38
C PRO A 248 -7.19 -18.89 12.97
N THR A 249 -8.52 -18.90 12.92
CA THR A 249 -9.37 -19.99 13.43
C THR A 249 -9.63 -21.08 12.39
N SER A 250 -9.23 -20.86 11.15
CA SER A 250 -9.40 -21.79 10.04
C SER A 250 -8.22 -21.71 9.07
N THR A 251 -8.17 -22.68 8.16
CA THR A 251 -7.26 -22.69 7.02
C THR A 251 -7.85 -21.96 5.81
N GLN A 252 -8.87 -21.11 6.01
CA GLN A 252 -9.40 -20.29 4.92
C GLN A 252 -8.37 -19.22 4.56
N HIS A 253 -8.48 -18.73 3.33
CA HIS A 253 -7.72 -17.58 2.88
C HIS A 253 -7.90 -16.40 3.86
N ILE A 254 -6.81 -15.68 4.13
CA ILE A 254 -6.84 -14.44 4.91
C ILE A 254 -6.02 -13.35 4.22
N CYS A 255 -6.41 -12.10 4.42
CA CYS A 255 -5.61 -10.95 4.05
C CYS A 255 -5.00 -10.32 5.29
N VAL A 256 -3.69 -10.15 5.33
CA VAL A 256 -2.97 -9.43 6.38
C VAL A 256 -2.58 -8.04 5.87
N ILE A 257 -2.70 -7.06 6.74
CA ILE A 257 -2.63 -5.64 6.41
C ILE A 257 -1.67 -4.98 7.38
N SER A 258 -0.76 -4.17 6.87
CA SER A 258 0.10 -3.29 7.67
C SER A 258 -0.23 -1.83 7.38
N ALA A 259 -0.19 -1.00 8.42
CA ALA A 259 -0.23 0.44 8.32
C ALA A 259 0.87 1.03 9.20
N ILE A 260 1.67 1.93 8.64
CA ILE A 260 2.86 2.48 9.28
C ILE A 260 2.66 3.98 9.48
N THR A 261 2.88 4.45 10.70
CA THR A 261 2.93 5.88 11.05
C THR A 261 4.37 6.31 11.32
N SER A 262 4.63 7.61 11.25
CA SER A 262 5.89 8.20 11.69
C SER A 262 5.71 9.62 12.22
N ASP A 263 6.81 10.24 12.65
CA ASP A 263 6.91 11.65 13.05
C ASP A 263 6.50 12.65 11.95
N PHE A 264 6.55 12.25 10.68
CA PHE A 264 6.15 13.09 9.53
C PHE A 264 4.85 12.63 8.86
N PHE A 265 4.31 11.48 9.28
CA PHE A 265 3.06 10.91 8.77
C PHE A 265 2.30 10.18 9.88
N ALA A 266 1.75 10.92 10.83
CA ALA A 266 1.08 10.39 12.01
C ALA A 266 -0.43 10.14 11.77
N LYS A 267 -1.03 10.74 10.73
CA LYS A 267 -2.47 10.59 10.42
C LYS A 267 -2.80 9.30 9.66
N ASN A 268 -1.83 8.42 9.42
CA ASN A 268 -2.08 7.13 8.77
C ASN A 268 -2.86 6.19 9.68
N ASN A 269 -4.18 6.16 9.54
CA ASN A 269 -5.03 5.29 10.34
C ASN A 269 -6.12 4.66 9.46
N PRO A 270 -5.95 3.38 9.07
CA PRO A 270 -6.92 2.75 8.18
C PRO A 270 -8.32 2.61 8.80
N LEU A 271 -8.44 2.56 10.13
CA LEU A 271 -9.73 2.44 10.82
C LEU A 271 -10.56 3.74 10.77
N LYS A 272 -9.96 4.85 10.35
CA LYS A 272 -10.62 6.16 10.22
C LYS A 272 -10.98 6.51 8.78
N ILE A 273 -10.72 5.63 7.83
CA ILE A 273 -11.11 5.83 6.43
C ILE A 273 -12.64 5.79 6.35
N THR A 274 -13.24 6.82 5.77
CA THR A 274 -14.67 6.81 5.44
C THR A 274 -14.94 5.67 4.46
N LEU A 275 -15.93 4.83 4.79
CA LEU A 275 -16.34 3.72 3.93
C LEU A 275 -16.73 4.21 2.53
N GLY A 276 -16.32 3.44 1.53
CA GLY A 276 -16.60 3.74 0.13
C GLY A 276 -15.65 2.98 -0.79
N ASN A 277 -16.13 2.61 -1.97
CA ASN A 277 -15.37 1.83 -2.94
C ASN A 277 -14.15 2.64 -3.42
N TRP A 278 -14.39 3.91 -3.77
CA TRP A 278 -13.33 4.84 -4.17
C TRP A 278 -12.27 4.97 -3.08
N ASN A 279 -12.70 5.30 -1.86
CA ASN A 279 -11.81 5.53 -0.72
C ASN A 279 -10.91 4.33 -0.42
N SER A 280 -11.48 3.12 -0.47
CA SER A 280 -10.74 1.88 -0.22
C SER A 280 -9.71 1.62 -1.33
N SER A 281 -10.12 1.71 -2.59
CA SER A 281 -9.22 1.51 -3.74
C SER A 281 -8.10 2.56 -3.77
N THR A 282 -8.44 3.82 -3.53
CA THR A 282 -7.49 4.94 -3.49
C THR A 282 -6.49 4.78 -2.34
N TYR A 283 -6.94 4.47 -1.12
CA TYR A 283 -6.04 4.25 0.01
C TYR A 283 -5.04 3.13 -0.24
N ILE A 284 -5.52 1.98 -0.72
CA ILE A 284 -4.65 0.84 -1.03
C ILE A 284 -3.64 1.18 -2.11
N THR A 285 -3.96 2.02 -3.10
CA THR A 285 -3.06 2.31 -4.22
C THR A 285 -2.18 3.55 -4.01
N HIS A 286 -2.53 4.44 -3.09
CA HIS A 286 -1.85 5.73 -2.91
C HIS A 286 -1.12 5.88 -1.57
N ASN A 287 -1.21 4.90 -0.67
CA ASN A 287 -0.51 4.92 0.60
C ASN A 287 0.74 4.05 0.56
N GLY A 288 1.92 4.67 0.47
CA GLY A 288 3.20 3.95 0.49
C GLY A 288 3.57 3.38 1.87
N ALA A 289 2.97 3.87 2.95
CA ALA A 289 3.17 3.39 4.31
C ALA A 289 2.14 2.32 4.71
N SER A 290 1.66 1.54 3.75
CA SER A 290 0.74 0.43 4.02
C SER A 290 0.91 -0.68 3.00
N ALA A 291 0.63 -1.91 3.41
CA ALA A 291 0.77 -3.07 2.56
C ALA A 291 -0.31 -4.13 2.85
N TRP A 292 -0.61 -4.95 1.85
CA TRP A 292 -1.56 -6.06 1.93
C TRP A 292 -0.89 -7.32 1.41
N HIS A 293 -1.07 -8.41 2.14
CA HIS A 293 -0.62 -9.73 1.71
C HIS A 293 -1.72 -10.75 1.92
N ASN A 294 -2.09 -11.36 0.81
CA ASN A 294 -3.02 -12.46 0.74
C ASN A 294 -2.27 -13.77 1.00
N PHE A 295 -2.68 -14.52 2.02
CA PHE A 295 -2.13 -15.84 2.31
C PHE A 295 -3.06 -16.92 1.76
N ASP A 296 -2.55 -17.71 0.80
CA ASP A 296 -3.32 -18.60 -0.08
C ASP A 296 -3.13 -20.11 0.24
N PRO A 297 -3.63 -20.67 1.37
CA PRO A 297 -3.63 -22.12 1.55
C PRO A 297 -4.75 -22.77 0.70
N GLN A 298 -4.49 -23.11 -0.58
CA GLN A 298 -5.42 -23.97 -1.30
C GLN A 298 -5.39 -25.38 -0.69
N ILE A 299 -6.48 -25.74 -0.03
CA ILE A 299 -6.68 -27.09 0.53
C ILE A 299 -7.91 -27.81 -0.05
N LYS A 300 -8.69 -27.14 -0.90
CA LYS A 300 -9.97 -27.62 -1.44
C LYS A 300 -10.17 -27.22 -2.92
N THR A 301 -11.10 -27.89 -3.59
CA THR A 301 -11.52 -27.62 -4.99
C THR A 301 -12.60 -26.53 -5.10
N GLU A 302 -13.13 -26.07 -3.96
CA GLU A 302 -13.98 -24.89 -3.84
C GLU A 302 -13.43 -23.99 -2.73
N ASP A 303 -13.32 -22.69 -3.04
CA ASP A 303 -12.92 -21.66 -2.09
C ASP A 303 -13.99 -20.56 -2.00
N GLN A 304 -13.92 -19.75 -0.96
CA GLN A 304 -14.87 -18.69 -0.66
C GLN A 304 -14.12 -17.38 -0.43
N LEU A 305 -14.44 -16.38 -1.26
CA LEU A 305 -13.91 -15.03 -1.16
C LEU A 305 -15.05 -14.08 -0.81
N SER A 306 -14.89 -13.32 0.27
CA SER A 306 -15.82 -12.24 0.61
C SER A 306 -15.75 -11.13 -0.43
N PHE A 307 -16.81 -10.39 -0.65
CA PHE A 307 -16.78 -9.18 -1.48
C PHE A 307 -17.75 -8.15 -0.95
N TYR A 308 -17.43 -6.87 -1.16
CA TYR A 308 -18.19 -5.77 -0.59
C TYR A 308 -18.46 -4.68 -1.62
N ASN A 309 -19.67 -4.14 -1.58
CA ASN A 309 -19.99 -2.81 -2.07
C ASN A 309 -20.10 -1.88 -0.85
N GLN A 310 -19.12 -0.99 -0.68
CA GLN A 310 -19.09 -0.07 0.46
C GLN A 310 -19.84 1.23 0.20
N ASP A 311 -20.21 1.51 -1.06
CA ASP A 311 -21.02 2.68 -1.37
C ASP A 311 -22.47 2.43 -0.97
N ASN A 312 -23.21 3.50 -0.68
CA ASN A 312 -24.61 3.41 -0.30
C ASN A 312 -25.56 3.26 -1.51
N THR A 313 -25.03 3.25 -2.73
CA THR A 313 -25.73 3.07 -4.01
C THR A 313 -25.50 1.68 -4.58
N GLU A 314 -26.38 1.26 -5.50
CA GLU A 314 -26.14 0.05 -6.28
C GLU A 314 -24.99 0.27 -7.25
N GLU A 315 -24.05 -0.66 -7.30
CA GLU A 315 -22.85 -0.56 -8.11
C GLU A 315 -22.61 -1.83 -8.94
N GLU A 316 -22.11 -1.69 -10.16
CA GLU A 316 -21.79 -2.83 -11.04
C GLU A 316 -20.34 -3.26 -10.86
N PHE A 317 -20.12 -4.54 -10.61
CA PHE A 317 -18.79 -5.14 -10.48
C PHE A 317 -18.62 -6.31 -11.43
N THR A 318 -17.38 -6.59 -11.81
CA THR A 318 -16.99 -7.80 -12.54
C THR A 318 -15.99 -8.60 -11.73
N PHE A 319 -16.31 -9.88 -11.52
CA PHE A 319 -15.35 -10.86 -11.06
C PHE A 319 -14.64 -11.48 -12.27
N VAL A 320 -13.31 -11.44 -12.27
CA VAL A 320 -12.47 -11.95 -13.35
C VAL A 320 -11.59 -13.05 -12.79
N ALA A 321 -11.67 -14.26 -13.36
CA ALA A 321 -10.75 -15.35 -13.05
C ALA A 321 -9.80 -15.57 -14.24
N ARG A 322 -8.50 -15.33 -14.03
CA ARG A 322 -7.45 -15.53 -15.04
C ARG A 322 -6.67 -16.81 -14.70
N CYS A 323 -6.74 -17.78 -15.61
CA CYS A 323 -5.94 -18.99 -15.51
C CYS A 323 -4.46 -18.67 -15.74
N LYS A 324 -3.58 -19.33 -14.99
CA LYS A 324 -2.14 -19.36 -15.20
C LYS A 324 -1.71 -20.83 -15.19
N ASN A 325 -1.29 -21.36 -16.35
CA ASN A 325 -0.89 -22.77 -16.51
C ASN A 325 -1.97 -23.79 -16.08
N VAL A 326 -3.25 -23.44 -16.13
CA VAL A 326 -4.33 -24.35 -15.75
C VAL A 326 -4.49 -25.42 -16.83
N PRO A 327 -4.46 -26.73 -16.53
CA PRO A 327 -4.59 -27.78 -17.54
C PRO A 327 -5.87 -27.62 -18.37
N ILE A 328 -5.78 -27.86 -19.68
CA ILE A 328 -6.95 -27.91 -20.57
C ILE A 328 -7.89 -29.03 -20.08
N GLY A 329 -9.19 -28.75 -20.07
CA GLY A 329 -10.22 -29.65 -19.54
C GLY A 329 -10.52 -29.44 -18.06
N SER A 330 -9.80 -28.55 -17.36
CA SER A 330 -10.11 -28.17 -15.98
C SER A 330 -11.48 -27.48 -15.90
N ARG A 331 -12.13 -27.59 -14.73
CA ARG A 331 -13.49 -27.07 -14.50
C ARG A 331 -13.42 -25.90 -13.54
N ILE A 332 -13.84 -24.73 -14.01
CA ILE A 332 -13.86 -23.49 -13.24
C ILE A 332 -15.29 -22.95 -13.18
N ALA A 333 -15.72 -22.47 -12.01
CA ALA A 333 -16.98 -21.75 -11.87
C ALA A 333 -16.86 -20.62 -10.85
N LEU A 334 -17.56 -19.51 -11.13
CA LEU A 334 -17.71 -18.37 -10.25
C LEU A 334 -19.20 -18.20 -9.96
N LYS A 335 -19.58 -18.27 -8.68
CA LYS A 335 -20.99 -18.13 -8.29
C LYS A 335 -21.17 -17.41 -6.96
N SER A 336 -22.33 -16.80 -6.79
CA SER A 336 -22.86 -16.44 -5.49
C SER A 336 -24.26 -17.03 -5.35
N ASP A 337 -24.49 -17.73 -4.24
CA ASP A 337 -25.77 -18.35 -3.91
C ASP A 337 -26.67 -17.40 -3.09
N ASP A 338 -26.22 -16.16 -2.82
CA ASP A 338 -27.00 -15.18 -2.06
C ASP A 338 -28.26 -14.78 -2.85
N PRO A 339 -29.47 -14.92 -2.28
CA PRO A 339 -30.70 -14.52 -2.95
C PRO A 339 -30.73 -13.04 -3.39
N ALA A 340 -30.05 -12.15 -2.69
CA ALA A 340 -30.01 -10.72 -3.01
C ALA A 340 -29.15 -10.43 -4.25
N VAL A 341 -28.10 -11.22 -4.47
CA VAL A 341 -27.15 -11.05 -5.59
C VAL A 341 -26.75 -12.41 -6.16
N LYS A 342 -27.72 -13.12 -6.72
CA LYS A 342 -27.48 -14.45 -7.30
C LYS A 342 -26.85 -14.34 -8.68
N PHE A 343 -25.70 -14.97 -8.86
CA PHE A 343 -25.07 -15.13 -10.17
C PHE A 343 -24.31 -16.46 -10.25
N ASP A 344 -24.20 -17.02 -11.45
CA ASP A 344 -23.46 -18.27 -11.70
C ASP A 344 -22.91 -18.24 -13.13
N SER A 345 -21.60 -18.42 -13.28
CA SER A 345 -20.96 -18.54 -14.60
C SER A 345 -21.28 -19.85 -15.31
N GLY A 346 -21.87 -20.81 -14.60
CA GLY A 346 -21.86 -22.21 -14.97
C GLY A 346 -20.46 -22.82 -14.82
N ILE A 347 -20.37 -24.13 -15.01
CA ILE A 347 -19.07 -24.82 -15.09
C ILE A 347 -18.47 -24.56 -16.47
N ILE A 348 -17.34 -23.87 -16.49
CA ILE A 348 -16.56 -23.60 -17.69
C ILE A 348 -15.42 -24.61 -17.75
N VAL A 349 -15.38 -25.37 -18.84
CA VAL A 349 -14.29 -26.27 -19.16
C VAL A 349 -13.20 -25.47 -19.86
N THR A 350 -11.98 -25.47 -19.32
CA THR A 350 -10.88 -24.68 -19.87
C THR A 350 -10.44 -25.22 -21.23
N THR A 351 -10.28 -24.33 -22.20
CA THR A 351 -9.77 -24.65 -23.55
C THR A 351 -8.38 -24.07 -23.80
N SER A 352 -7.89 -23.22 -22.90
CA SER A 352 -6.55 -22.64 -22.90
C SER A 352 -5.99 -22.63 -21.48
N THR A 353 -4.66 -22.74 -21.36
CA THR A 353 -3.96 -22.69 -20.08
C THR A 353 -3.96 -21.31 -19.43
N THR A 354 -4.31 -20.27 -20.20
CA THR A 354 -4.38 -18.86 -19.78
C THR A 354 -5.78 -18.25 -19.98
N GLN A 355 -6.81 -19.10 -20.03
CA GLN A 355 -8.19 -18.64 -20.25
C GLN A 355 -8.66 -17.64 -19.18
N VAL A 356 -9.43 -16.65 -19.62
CA VAL A 356 -10.06 -15.65 -18.74
C VAL A 356 -11.56 -15.90 -18.69
N ILE A 357 -12.10 -15.97 -17.48
CA ILE A 357 -13.52 -16.13 -17.17
C ILE A 357 -13.99 -14.86 -16.48
N LYS A 358 -15.17 -14.36 -16.85
CA LYS A 358 -15.73 -13.14 -16.29
C LYS A 358 -17.21 -13.31 -15.97
N ILE A 359 -17.64 -12.74 -14.85
CA ILE A 359 -19.05 -12.59 -14.52
C ILE A 359 -19.27 -11.22 -13.88
N SER A 360 -20.31 -10.52 -14.32
CA SER A 360 -20.70 -9.23 -13.73
C SER A 360 -21.94 -9.38 -12.88
N ALA A 361 -22.02 -8.58 -11.81
CA ALA A 361 -23.17 -8.49 -10.94
C ALA A 361 -23.38 -7.03 -10.51
N ILE A 362 -24.63 -6.65 -10.29
CA ILE A 362 -25.00 -5.39 -9.64
C ILE A 362 -25.17 -5.72 -8.16
N LEU A 363 -24.41 -5.03 -7.30
CA LEU A 363 -24.44 -5.22 -5.86
C LEU A 363 -25.27 -4.09 -5.21
N PRO A 364 -26.19 -4.40 -4.29
CA PRO A 364 -26.87 -3.39 -3.48
C PRO A 364 -25.89 -2.49 -2.73
N GLY A 365 -26.35 -1.30 -2.34
CA GLY A 365 -25.56 -0.42 -1.48
C GLY A 365 -25.29 -1.05 -0.10
N ASN A 366 -24.09 -0.83 0.45
CA ASN A 366 -23.62 -1.37 1.72
C ASN A 366 -23.71 -2.90 1.82
N TYR A 367 -23.47 -3.59 0.71
CA TYR A 367 -23.63 -5.04 0.61
C TYR A 367 -22.34 -5.79 0.92
N ALA A 368 -22.47 -6.93 1.60
CA ALA A 368 -21.41 -7.91 1.81
C ALA A 368 -21.91 -9.27 1.31
N GLY A 369 -21.12 -9.93 0.47
CA GLY A 369 -21.45 -11.23 -0.09
C GLY A 369 -20.26 -12.17 -0.16
N THR A 370 -20.52 -13.39 -0.64
CA THR A 370 -19.51 -14.43 -0.82
C THR A 370 -19.49 -14.92 -2.25
N LEU A 371 -18.31 -14.86 -2.86
CA LEU A 371 -17.99 -15.49 -4.14
C LEU A 371 -17.47 -16.89 -3.85
N LYS A 372 -18.19 -17.90 -4.34
CA LYS A 372 -17.70 -19.28 -4.38
C LYS A 372 -16.94 -19.50 -5.67
N VAL A 373 -15.70 -19.93 -5.55
CA VAL A 373 -14.80 -20.22 -6.67
C VAL A 373 -14.57 -21.71 -6.71
N ARG A 374 -15.04 -22.37 -7.76
CA ARG A 374 -14.70 -23.78 -8.06
C ARG A 374 -13.55 -23.82 -9.05
N PHE A 375 -12.59 -24.69 -8.80
CA PHE A 375 -11.35 -24.76 -9.56
C PHE A 375 -10.69 -26.13 -9.34
N GLU A 376 -10.93 -27.02 -10.29
CA GLU A 376 -10.50 -28.41 -10.24
C GLU A 376 -10.06 -28.90 -11.62
N ASP A 377 -9.25 -29.95 -11.65
CA ASP A 377 -8.82 -30.58 -12.89
C ASP A 377 -10.00 -31.29 -13.61
N ALA A 378 -9.72 -31.87 -14.79
CA ALA A 378 -10.72 -32.60 -15.57
C ALA A 378 -11.36 -33.79 -14.81
N ASN A 379 -10.68 -34.31 -13.78
CA ASN A 379 -11.10 -35.44 -12.97
C ASN A 379 -11.78 -35.04 -11.65
N GLY A 380 -11.92 -33.73 -11.39
CA GLY A 380 -12.48 -33.22 -10.13
C GLY A 380 -11.52 -33.22 -8.95
N LYS A 381 -10.21 -33.24 -9.21
CA LYS A 381 -9.16 -33.12 -8.20
C LYS A 381 -8.60 -31.70 -8.17
N LEU A 382 -7.75 -31.41 -7.18
CA LEU A 382 -7.01 -30.15 -7.13
C LEU A 382 -6.20 -29.95 -8.41
N LEU A 383 -6.04 -28.68 -8.82
CA LEU A 383 -5.12 -28.32 -9.89
C LEU A 383 -3.67 -28.67 -9.51
N THR A 384 -2.79 -28.79 -10.50
CA THR A 384 -1.37 -29.09 -10.30
C THR A 384 -0.62 -27.94 -9.62
N ALA A 385 0.47 -28.25 -8.90
CA ALA A 385 1.36 -27.32 -8.17
C ALA A 385 1.76 -26.04 -8.92
N ASN A 386 1.81 -26.11 -10.25
CA ASN A 386 2.23 -25.02 -11.14
C ASN A 386 1.08 -24.23 -11.77
N ALA A 387 -0.16 -24.65 -11.54
CA ALA A 387 -1.36 -23.98 -12.02
C ALA A 387 -1.85 -22.98 -10.98
N ALA A 388 -2.41 -21.86 -11.42
CA ALA A 388 -3.03 -20.90 -10.52
C ALA A 388 -4.23 -20.23 -11.19
N LEU A 389 -5.15 -19.75 -10.36
CA LEU A 389 -6.29 -18.96 -10.76
C LEU A 389 -6.24 -17.61 -10.04
N GLU A 390 -5.96 -16.54 -10.78
CA GLU A 390 -5.98 -15.18 -10.26
C GLU A 390 -7.41 -14.63 -10.38
N ILE A 391 -8.08 -14.41 -9.25
CA ILE A 391 -9.41 -13.81 -9.16
C ILE A 391 -9.26 -12.33 -8.85
N SER A 392 -9.85 -11.44 -9.64
CA SER A 392 -9.94 -10.01 -9.36
C SER A 392 -11.39 -9.55 -9.30
N MET A 393 -11.68 -8.56 -8.46
CA MET A 393 -12.94 -7.81 -8.50
C MET A 393 -12.66 -6.44 -9.12
N LEU A 394 -13.45 -6.06 -10.12
CA LEU A 394 -13.32 -4.80 -10.83
C LEU A 394 -14.61 -3.99 -10.67
N TRP A 395 -14.51 -2.75 -10.20
CA TRP A 395 -15.63 -1.82 -10.14
C TRP A 395 -15.83 -1.15 -11.49
N LYS A 396 -17.03 -1.25 -12.05
CA LYS A 396 -17.36 -0.74 -13.38
C LYS A 396 -17.98 0.64 -13.29
N LEU A 397 -17.23 1.64 -13.76
CA LEU A 397 -17.66 3.02 -13.81
C LEU A 397 -18.14 3.37 -15.22
N LYS A 398 -19.41 3.74 -15.34
CA LYS A 398 -20.01 4.25 -16.58
C LYS A 398 -19.87 5.76 -16.66
N GLN A 399 -20.00 6.30 -17.87
CA GLN A 399 -20.11 7.74 -18.07
C GLN A 399 -21.27 8.30 -17.23
N GLY A 400 -21.00 9.37 -16.49
CA GLY A 400 -21.97 9.99 -15.56
C GLY A 400 -21.80 9.57 -14.10
N HIS A 401 -21.04 8.51 -13.82
CA HIS A 401 -20.65 8.19 -12.45
C HIS A 401 -19.72 9.28 -11.87
N ILE A 402 -19.87 9.62 -10.59
CA ILE A 402 -19.16 10.77 -9.97
C ILE A 402 -17.64 10.62 -10.06
N HIS A 403 -17.16 9.38 -9.98
CA HIS A 403 -15.74 9.04 -10.01
C HIS A 403 -15.20 8.71 -11.40
N TYR A 404 -16.01 8.78 -12.47
CA TYR A 404 -15.60 8.34 -13.81
C TYR A 404 -14.38 9.09 -14.35
N VAL A 405 -14.38 10.42 -14.23
CA VAL A 405 -13.29 11.27 -14.75
C VAL A 405 -12.00 11.05 -13.95
N ASP A 406 -12.11 10.91 -12.63
CA ASP A 406 -10.93 10.72 -11.78
C ASP A 406 -10.33 9.33 -11.97
N ALA A 407 -11.17 8.30 -12.17
CA ALA A 407 -10.71 6.96 -12.52
C ALA A 407 -9.92 6.93 -13.84
N ILE A 408 -10.35 7.69 -14.85
CA ILE A 408 -9.64 7.81 -16.13
C ILE A 408 -8.25 8.44 -15.93
N LYS A 409 -8.18 9.51 -15.13
CA LYS A 409 -6.91 10.18 -14.82
C LYS A 409 -5.98 9.22 -14.08
N GLN A 410 -6.48 8.51 -13.08
CA GLN A 410 -5.70 7.54 -12.30
C GLN A 410 -5.13 6.42 -13.17
N LEU A 411 -5.88 5.92 -14.14
CA LEU A 411 -5.45 4.84 -15.03
C LEU A 411 -4.64 5.32 -16.25
N GLY A 412 -4.47 6.64 -16.44
CA GLY A 412 -3.87 7.19 -17.66
C GLY A 412 -4.66 6.84 -18.94
N ALA A 413 -5.94 6.49 -18.81
CA ALA A 413 -6.74 5.89 -19.88
C ALA A 413 -7.46 6.97 -20.73
N VAL A 414 -6.72 7.97 -21.22
CA VAL A 414 -7.29 9.16 -21.89
C VAL A 414 -8.12 8.79 -23.14
N GLU A 415 -7.76 7.72 -23.85
CA GLU A 415 -8.53 7.22 -25.00
C GLU A 415 -9.91 6.63 -24.60
N THR A 416 -10.06 6.17 -23.35
CA THR A 416 -11.35 5.72 -22.80
C THR A 416 -12.31 6.89 -22.65
N LEU A 417 -11.82 8.09 -22.29
CA LEU A 417 -12.63 9.31 -22.22
C LEU A 417 -13.22 9.68 -23.58
N ARG A 418 -12.44 9.52 -24.65
CA ARG A 418 -12.86 9.84 -26.02
C ARG A 418 -13.85 8.83 -26.59
N SER A 419 -13.73 7.57 -26.18
CA SER A 419 -14.56 6.47 -26.66
C SER A 419 -15.80 6.20 -25.80
N LEU A 420 -16.00 6.96 -24.70
CA LEU A 420 -17.11 6.84 -23.77
C LEU A 420 -17.30 5.41 -23.22
N ARG A 421 -16.21 4.65 -23.15
CA ARG A 421 -16.24 3.26 -22.67
C ARG A 421 -16.25 3.23 -21.15
N GLU A 422 -16.78 2.14 -20.61
CA GLU A 422 -16.69 1.86 -19.19
C GLU A 422 -15.22 1.80 -18.72
N VAL A 423 -15.00 2.28 -17.50
CA VAL A 423 -13.70 2.23 -16.82
C VAL A 423 -13.80 1.19 -15.73
N GLN A 424 -12.74 0.39 -15.57
CA GLN A 424 -12.69 -0.69 -14.57
C GLN A 424 -11.58 -0.40 -13.57
N LEU A 425 -11.96 -0.14 -12.32
CA LEU A 425 -11.02 0.02 -11.21
C LEU A 425 -10.85 -1.30 -10.48
N SER A 426 -9.62 -1.68 -10.19
CA SER A 426 -9.36 -2.89 -9.41
C SER A 426 -9.72 -2.67 -7.94
N MET A 427 -10.42 -3.63 -7.37
CA MET A 427 -10.87 -3.67 -5.97
C MET A 427 -10.16 -4.77 -5.16
N GLY A 428 -9.12 -5.37 -5.75
CA GLY A 428 -8.31 -6.44 -5.18
C GLY A 428 -8.15 -7.61 -6.14
N SER A 429 -7.06 -8.37 -5.96
CA SER A 429 -6.82 -9.65 -6.61
C SER A 429 -6.39 -10.71 -5.59
N PHE A 430 -6.72 -11.97 -5.87
CA PHE A 430 -6.40 -13.16 -5.07
C PHE A 430 -5.88 -14.24 -6.00
N THR A 431 -4.87 -15.01 -5.60
CA THR A 431 -4.29 -16.05 -6.46
C THR A 431 -4.44 -17.41 -5.80
N LEU A 432 -5.39 -18.20 -6.29
CA LEU A 432 -5.57 -19.56 -5.81
C LEU A 432 -4.59 -20.50 -6.55
N THR A 433 -3.55 -21.00 -5.88
CA THR A 433 -2.53 -21.88 -6.47
C THR A 433 -2.89 -23.36 -6.31
N GLY A 434 -2.90 -24.11 -7.41
CA GLY A 434 -3.19 -25.54 -7.47
C GLY A 434 -2.24 -26.36 -6.63
N GLY A 435 -2.75 -27.21 -5.72
CA GLY A 435 -1.97 -28.21 -4.98
C GLY A 435 -0.84 -27.65 -4.09
N LEU A 436 -0.33 -28.45 -3.15
CA LEU A 436 0.92 -28.10 -2.47
C LEU A 436 2.11 -28.53 -3.35
N PRO A 437 3.16 -27.70 -3.48
CA PRO A 437 4.42 -28.18 -4.02
C PRO A 437 4.86 -29.40 -3.20
N ILE A 438 5.17 -30.50 -3.86
CA ILE A 438 5.78 -31.65 -3.19
C ILE A 438 7.08 -31.12 -2.59
N LYS A 439 7.20 -31.17 -1.26
CA LYS A 439 8.46 -30.85 -0.57
C LYS A 439 9.52 -31.80 -1.16
N ASN A 440 10.49 -31.25 -1.88
CA ASN A 440 11.72 -31.95 -2.22
C ASN A 440 12.63 -32.01 -0.99
#